data_AF-A0A066Z162-F1
#
_entry.id   AF-A0A066Z162-F1
#
_cell.length_a   1.000
_cell.length_b   1.000
_cell.length_c   1.000
_cell.angle_alpha   90.00
_cell.angle_beta   90.00
_cell.angle_gamma   90.00
#
_symmetry.space_group_name_H-M   'P 1'
#
loop_
_entity.id
_entity.type
_entity.pdbx_description
1 polymer ?
#
loop_
_entity_poly.entity_id
_entity_poly.type
_entity_poly.pdbx_seq_one_letter_code
_entity_poly.pdbx_strand_id
1 'polypeptide(L)'
;MTTFQAIADRVEIQALQAEFTDAVMMRDRARLAALFTADGVLRMPNIPIELTGPEQIRLGGEKLQEQWVFFVQNTHPGAIAIDGDTATGRAHMHEIARTRNGLEGLNYAIYHDTYRRTPDGWRFAERVYELRYLDTTPLGGSAPGENAGPAEHSAEQPAERHTERHTEPAAAESLERAAEALAARGFAVEVLADAAAARARVGELVDEKDAVYAYSSETLRLSGLDEDLADDRYPRAVKPRVLTMDRETEADGIRQLLGTPDVVVGSVVAVTETGSVVLASGSGSQLPATTGGAARVIWIVGAQKVVPDLPAALRRLEEHALPLESERTEAAYGVPSAVNQLVVFNAPTRFSRATVLLLRQAIGY
;
A
#
# COMPACT_ATOMS: atom_id res chain seq x y z
N MET A 1 4.23 10.94 52.74
CA MET A 1 4.13 9.65 52.03
C MET A 1 5.40 8.85 52.31
N THR A 2 5.30 7.59 52.71
CA THR A 2 6.50 6.73 52.86
C THR A 2 6.99 6.29 51.48
N THR A 3 8.28 5.97 51.33
CA THR A 3 8.83 5.45 50.07
C THR A 3 8.08 4.20 49.60
N PHE A 4 7.65 3.34 50.54
CA PHE A 4 6.88 2.15 50.23
C PHE A 4 5.48 2.49 49.67
N GLN A 5 4.75 3.41 50.32
CA GLN A 5 3.44 3.84 49.83
C GLN A 5 3.54 4.46 48.43
N ALA A 6 4.55 5.30 48.20
CA ALA A 6 4.79 5.92 46.89
C ALA A 6 5.02 4.88 45.77
N ILE A 7 5.72 3.79 46.08
CA ILE A 7 5.96 2.69 45.14
C ILE A 7 4.66 1.90 44.92
N ALA A 8 3.94 1.55 45.99
CA ALA A 8 2.68 0.82 45.92
C ALA A 8 1.64 1.58 45.07
N ASP A 9 1.49 2.88 45.31
CA ASP A 9 0.59 3.76 44.56
C ASP A 9 0.95 3.82 43.08
N ARG A 10 2.25 3.92 42.76
CA ARG A 10 2.69 3.91 41.37
C ARG A 10 2.36 2.60 40.68
N VAL A 11 2.58 1.47 41.36
CA VAL A 11 2.24 0.14 40.82
C VAL A 11 0.74 0.00 40.62
N GLU A 12 -0.08 0.44 41.58
CA GLU A 12 -1.54 0.41 41.47
C GLU A 12 -2.05 1.29 40.30
N ILE A 13 -1.51 2.49 40.12
CA ILE A 13 -1.87 3.36 38.99
C ILE A 13 -1.43 2.75 37.65
N GLN A 14 -0.25 2.17 37.57
CA GLN A 14 0.21 1.49 36.36
C GLN A 14 -0.66 0.26 36.02
N ALA A 15 -1.05 -0.51 37.05
CA ALA A 15 -1.98 -1.62 36.89
C ALA A 15 -3.36 -1.14 36.41
N LEU A 16 -3.86 -0.03 36.97
CA LEU A 16 -5.11 0.61 36.55
C LEU A 16 -5.06 1.05 35.08
N GLN A 17 -3.95 1.64 34.62
CA GLN A 17 -3.74 2.01 33.22
C GLN A 17 -3.77 0.78 32.30
N ALA A 18 -3.06 -0.29 32.68
CA ALA A 18 -3.02 -1.54 31.93
C ALA A 18 -4.40 -2.22 31.86
N GLU A 19 -5.11 -2.27 33.00
CA GLU A 19 -6.44 -2.86 33.11
C GLU A 19 -7.45 -2.14 32.21
N PHE A 20 -7.35 -0.82 32.06
CA PHE A 20 -8.21 -0.09 31.13
C PHE A 20 -8.03 -0.59 29.70
N THR A 21 -6.79 -0.67 29.22
CA THR A 21 -6.53 -1.10 27.84
C THR A 21 -6.89 -2.57 27.64
N ASP A 22 -6.63 -3.42 28.62
CA ASP A 22 -7.10 -4.81 28.59
C ASP A 22 -8.63 -4.89 28.54
N ALA A 23 -9.36 -4.10 29.33
CA ALA A 23 -10.82 -4.02 29.29
C ALA A 23 -11.34 -3.49 27.94
N VAL A 24 -10.65 -2.52 27.33
CA VAL A 24 -10.96 -2.05 25.98
C VAL A 24 -10.84 -3.21 24.99
N MET A 25 -9.70 -3.89 24.98
CA MET A 25 -9.35 -4.95 24.03
C MET A 25 -10.17 -6.23 24.19
N MET A 26 -10.45 -6.62 25.43
CA MET A 26 -11.30 -7.78 25.76
C MET A 26 -12.79 -7.47 25.67
N ARG A 27 -13.18 -6.27 25.23
CA ARG A 27 -14.58 -5.86 25.02
C ARG A 27 -15.43 -5.90 26.29
N ASP A 28 -14.80 -5.78 27.46
CA ASP A 28 -15.47 -5.80 28.76
C ASP A 28 -15.74 -4.37 29.24
N ARG A 29 -16.90 -3.84 28.85
CA ARG A 29 -17.30 -2.45 29.14
C ARG A 29 -17.74 -2.24 30.59
N ALA A 30 -18.24 -3.29 31.24
CA ALA A 30 -18.59 -3.24 32.66
C ALA A 30 -17.31 -3.13 33.51
N ARG A 31 -16.29 -3.96 33.20
CA ARG A 31 -14.97 -3.87 33.85
C ARG A 31 -14.31 -2.53 33.61
N LEU A 32 -14.32 -2.03 32.37
CA LEU A 32 -13.78 -0.71 32.03
C LEU A 32 -14.44 0.41 32.85
N ALA A 33 -15.76 0.41 32.94
CA ALA A 33 -16.52 1.42 33.68
C ALA A 33 -16.22 1.41 35.18
N ALA A 34 -15.96 0.24 35.77
CA ALA A 34 -15.62 0.09 37.18
C ALA A 34 -14.25 0.67 37.57
N LEU A 35 -13.42 1.02 36.59
CA LEU A 35 -12.11 1.67 36.78
C LEU A 35 -12.21 3.17 37.09
N PHE A 36 -13.39 3.77 36.91
CA PHE A 36 -13.64 5.18 37.17
C PHE A 36 -14.24 5.41 38.56
N THR A 37 -14.04 6.61 39.12
CA THR A 37 -14.83 7.06 40.27
C THR A 37 -16.30 7.23 39.87
N ALA A 38 -17.20 7.32 40.86
CA ALA A 38 -18.65 7.50 40.59
C ALA A 38 -18.94 8.78 39.79
N ASP A 39 -18.13 9.82 39.98
CA ASP A 39 -18.13 11.10 39.27
C ASP A 39 -17.11 11.16 38.13
N GLY A 40 -16.48 10.04 37.76
CA GLY A 40 -15.37 10.01 36.83
C GLY A 40 -15.77 10.34 35.39
N VAL A 41 -14.87 10.97 34.64
CA VAL A 41 -15.17 11.48 33.29
C VAL A 41 -14.23 10.89 32.23
N LEU A 42 -14.79 10.40 31.12
CA LEU A 42 -14.04 10.02 29.92
C LEU A 42 -14.36 10.99 28.78
N ARG A 43 -13.33 11.66 28.25
CA ARG A 43 -13.43 12.67 27.20
C ARG A 43 -12.63 12.28 25.97
N MET A 44 -13.24 12.39 24.80
CA MET A 44 -12.61 12.24 23.49
C MET A 44 -12.99 13.46 22.62
N PRO A 45 -12.31 14.61 22.81
CA PRO A 45 -12.69 15.88 22.17
C PRO A 45 -12.64 15.84 20.63
N ASN A 46 -11.79 14.99 20.06
CA ASN A 46 -11.67 14.83 18.61
C ASN A 46 -12.93 14.22 17.96
N ILE A 47 -13.74 13.47 18.72
CA ILE A 47 -14.99 12.84 18.25
C ILE A 47 -16.19 13.28 19.11
N PRO A 48 -16.23 14.57 19.47
CA PRO A 48 -16.97 15.19 20.59
C PRO A 48 -17.72 14.27 21.57
N ILE A 49 -17.02 13.33 22.23
CA ILE A 49 -17.62 12.48 23.26
C ILE A 49 -17.17 12.94 24.65
N GLU A 50 -18.15 13.05 25.55
CA GLU A 50 -17.96 13.23 26.99
C GLU A 50 -18.94 12.30 27.73
N LEU A 51 -18.40 11.41 28.56
CA LEU A 51 -19.16 10.41 29.31
C LEU A 51 -18.84 10.58 30.79
N THR A 52 -19.87 10.77 31.61
CA THR A 52 -19.74 10.98 33.06
C THR A 52 -20.35 9.83 33.84
N GLY A 53 -19.56 9.27 34.74
CA GLY A 53 -19.92 8.16 35.61
C GLY A 53 -19.91 6.80 34.90
N PRO A 54 -19.83 5.71 35.69
CA PRO A 54 -19.68 4.35 35.15
C PRO A 54 -20.74 3.95 34.12
N GLU A 55 -22.01 4.34 34.33
CA GLU A 55 -23.10 3.91 33.44
C GLU A 55 -23.01 4.54 32.05
N GLN A 56 -22.70 5.83 31.95
CA GLN A 56 -22.52 6.48 30.64
C GLN A 56 -21.27 5.94 29.94
N ILE A 57 -20.20 5.69 30.68
CA ILE A 57 -18.95 5.12 30.16
C ILE A 57 -19.19 3.73 29.58
N ARG A 58 -19.95 2.88 30.30
CA ARG A 58 -20.34 1.54 29.84
C ARG A 58 -21.15 1.61 28.54
N LEU A 59 -22.27 2.34 28.56
CA LEU A 59 -23.17 2.46 27.42
C LEU A 59 -22.51 3.11 26.20
N GLY A 60 -21.70 4.15 26.42
CA GLY A 60 -20.95 4.82 25.35
C GLY A 60 -19.89 3.89 24.73
N GLY A 61 -19.20 3.13 25.57
CA GLY A 61 -18.21 2.15 25.11
C GLY A 61 -18.80 0.97 24.35
N GLU A 62 -20.03 0.53 24.69
CA GLU A 62 -20.79 -0.47 23.93
C GLU A 62 -21.13 0.05 22.52
N LYS A 63 -21.66 1.28 22.44
CA LYS A 63 -22.00 1.92 21.15
C LYS A 63 -20.79 2.14 20.24
N LEU A 64 -19.63 2.47 20.80
CA LEU A 64 -18.39 2.58 20.03
C LEU A 64 -17.93 1.21 19.52
N GLN A 65 -18.00 0.19 20.36
CA GLN A 65 -17.60 -1.17 20.02
C GLN A 65 -18.45 -1.78 18.89
N GLU A 66 -19.75 -1.50 18.87
CA GLU A 66 -20.65 -1.96 17.80
C GLU A 66 -20.25 -1.45 16.42
N GLN A 67 -19.59 -0.29 16.36
CA GLN A 67 -19.14 0.32 15.11
C GLN A 67 -17.87 -0.31 14.57
N TRP A 68 -17.10 -1.06 15.37
CA TRP A 68 -15.85 -1.64 14.93
C TRP A 68 -16.05 -2.98 14.21
N VAL A 69 -15.35 -3.10 13.09
CA VAL A 69 -15.04 -4.37 12.42
C VAL A 69 -13.93 -5.03 13.24
N PHE A 70 -12.80 -4.32 13.38
CA PHE A 70 -11.77 -4.62 14.37
C PHE A 70 -11.20 -3.33 14.98
N PHE A 71 -10.62 -3.49 16.16
CA PHE A 71 -9.96 -2.42 16.89
C PHE A 71 -8.79 -3.01 17.66
N VAL A 72 -7.61 -2.42 17.52
CA VAL A 72 -6.40 -2.76 18.25
C VAL A 72 -5.88 -1.50 18.90
N GLN A 73 -5.67 -1.55 20.22
CA GLN A 73 -5.07 -0.48 21.01
C GLN A 73 -3.87 -1.02 21.76
N ASN A 74 -2.72 -0.38 21.56
CA ASN A 74 -1.49 -0.66 22.29
C ASN A 74 -1.09 0.57 23.08
N THR A 75 -0.93 0.42 24.39
CA THR A 75 -0.52 1.51 25.29
C THR A 75 0.89 1.31 25.84
N HIS A 76 1.60 2.43 25.98
CA HIS A 76 2.90 2.53 26.61
C HIS A 76 2.78 3.41 27.87
N PRO A 77 3.29 2.96 29.02
CA PRO A 77 3.20 3.72 30.25
C PRO A 77 3.97 5.03 30.14
N GLY A 78 3.35 6.12 30.61
CA GLY A 78 3.95 7.44 30.66
C GLY A 78 4.32 7.88 32.07
N ALA A 79 4.53 9.19 32.22
CA ALA A 79 4.84 9.80 33.52
C ALA A 79 3.65 9.70 34.48
N ILE A 80 3.93 9.50 35.77
CA ILE A 80 2.96 9.50 36.88
C ILE A 80 3.50 10.39 38.00
N ALA A 81 2.71 11.37 38.42
CA ALA A 81 2.98 12.24 39.56
C ALA A 81 1.88 12.07 40.62
N ILE A 82 2.27 11.62 41.81
CA ILE A 82 1.36 11.33 42.92
C ILE A 82 1.43 12.46 43.94
N ASP A 83 0.27 12.94 44.39
CA ASP A 83 0.08 13.94 45.43
C ASP A 83 -1.01 13.49 46.41
N GLY A 84 -0.59 12.81 47.48
CA GLY A 84 -1.47 12.26 48.50
C GLY A 84 -2.45 11.22 47.94
N ASP A 85 -3.74 11.55 47.99
CA ASP A 85 -4.83 10.71 47.48
C ASP A 85 -5.28 11.10 46.06
N THR A 86 -4.47 11.92 45.37
CA THR A 86 -4.66 12.28 43.97
C THR A 86 -3.38 12.01 43.17
N ALA A 87 -3.52 11.82 41.86
CA ALA A 87 -2.39 11.73 40.97
C ALA A 87 -2.73 12.24 39.57
N THR A 88 -1.70 12.57 38.80
CA THR A 88 -1.81 12.84 37.37
C THR A 88 -0.91 11.89 36.60
N GLY A 89 -1.30 11.56 35.37
CA GLY A 89 -0.47 10.70 34.55
C GLY A 89 -0.75 10.81 33.06
N ARG A 90 0.12 10.16 32.29
CA ARG A 90 -0.05 9.98 30.85
C ARG A 90 0.09 8.52 30.48
N ALA A 91 -0.62 8.14 29.42
CA ALA A 91 -0.35 6.92 28.67
C ALA A 91 -0.29 7.26 27.19
N HIS A 92 0.74 6.79 26.50
CA HIS A 92 0.91 6.98 25.06
C HIS A 92 0.32 5.77 24.35
N MET A 93 -0.40 5.96 23.26
CA MET A 93 -1.02 4.84 22.56
C MET A 93 -0.85 4.91 21.05
N HIS A 94 -0.89 3.72 20.46
CA HIS A 94 -1.04 3.50 19.03
C HIS A 94 -2.26 2.61 18.83
N GLU A 95 -3.17 3.06 17.98
CA GLU A 95 -4.40 2.34 17.65
C GLU A 95 -4.47 2.07 16.16
N ILE A 96 -5.07 0.94 15.80
CA ILE A 96 -5.43 0.57 14.43
C ILE A 96 -6.88 0.11 14.46
N ALA A 97 -7.70 0.68 13.60
CA ALA A 97 -9.14 0.39 13.60
C ALA A 97 -9.71 0.33 12.19
N ARG A 98 -10.75 -0.48 12.04
CA ARG A 98 -11.69 -0.41 10.92
C ARG A 98 -13.10 -0.39 11.48
N THR A 99 -13.93 0.51 11.00
CA THR A 99 -15.34 0.62 11.38
C THR A 99 -16.24 0.01 10.30
N ARG A 100 -17.48 -0.31 10.67
CA ARG A 100 -18.51 -0.84 9.77
C ARG A 100 -18.97 0.16 8.71
N ASN A 101 -18.78 1.45 8.95
CA ASN A 101 -19.08 2.51 7.98
C ASN A 101 -17.90 2.85 7.07
N GLY A 102 -16.81 2.06 7.11
CA GLY A 102 -15.69 2.17 6.18
C GLY A 102 -14.59 3.14 6.60
N LEU A 103 -14.65 3.74 7.79
CA LEU A 103 -13.50 4.47 8.34
C LEU A 103 -12.43 3.46 8.76
N GLU A 104 -11.22 3.65 8.28
CA GLU A 104 -10.08 2.83 8.66
C GLU A 104 -8.81 3.65 8.74
N GLY A 105 -7.86 3.17 9.53
CA GLY A 105 -6.58 3.82 9.67
C GLY A 105 -5.89 3.47 10.97
N LEU A 106 -4.82 4.21 11.23
CA LEU A 106 -4.07 4.14 12.47
C LEU A 106 -3.86 5.53 13.06
N ASN A 107 -3.63 5.58 14.36
CA ASN A 107 -3.36 6.83 15.03
C ASN A 107 -2.41 6.68 16.21
N TYR A 108 -1.71 7.78 16.52
CA TYR A 108 -1.00 7.95 17.78
C TYR A 108 -1.74 8.95 18.64
N ALA A 109 -1.95 8.61 19.91
CA ALA A 109 -2.70 9.44 20.84
C ALA A 109 -2.09 9.41 22.25
N ILE A 110 -2.55 10.31 23.10
CA ILE A 110 -2.13 10.44 24.50
C ILE A 110 -3.39 10.47 25.37
N TYR A 111 -3.45 9.62 26.40
CA TYR A 111 -4.36 9.82 27.52
C TYR A 111 -3.71 10.79 28.51
N HIS A 112 -4.46 11.82 28.90
CA HIS A 112 -4.17 12.67 30.05
C HIS A 112 -5.12 12.30 31.17
N ASP A 113 -4.55 11.80 32.26
CA ASP A 113 -5.34 11.20 33.34
C ASP A 113 -5.20 11.99 34.63
N THR A 114 -6.31 12.06 35.36
CA THR A 114 -6.32 12.34 36.80
C THR A 114 -6.87 11.13 37.55
N TYR A 115 -6.27 10.84 38.70
CA TYR A 115 -6.63 9.70 39.52
C TYR A 115 -7.00 10.15 40.92
N ARG A 116 -7.84 9.36 41.58
CA ARG A 116 -8.22 9.53 42.98
C ARG A 116 -8.14 8.18 43.69
N ARG A 117 -7.56 8.17 44.89
CA ARG A 117 -7.60 7.00 45.76
C ARG A 117 -9.00 6.87 46.37
N THR A 118 -9.56 5.67 46.30
CA THR A 118 -10.80 5.31 47.01
C THR A 118 -10.48 4.24 48.07
N PRO A 119 -11.44 3.89 48.95
CA PRO A 119 -11.29 2.74 49.84
C PRO A 119 -10.98 1.42 49.12
N ASP A 120 -11.34 1.31 47.83
CA ASP A 120 -11.16 0.13 46.98
C ASP A 120 -9.96 0.27 46.01
N GLY A 121 -9.05 1.21 46.28
CA GLY A 121 -7.83 1.47 45.50
C GLY A 121 -7.93 2.67 44.56
N TRP A 122 -6.92 2.86 43.72
CA TRP A 122 -6.89 3.97 42.74
C TRP A 122 -7.94 3.79 41.64
N ARG A 123 -8.56 4.90 41.22
CA ARG A 123 -9.52 4.98 40.11
C ARG A 123 -9.28 6.21 39.24
N PHE A 124 -9.73 6.17 38.00
CA PHE A 124 -9.76 7.34 37.12
C PHE A 124 -10.80 8.34 37.62
N ALA A 125 -10.37 9.57 37.92
CA ALA A 125 -11.28 10.70 38.11
C ALA A 125 -11.56 11.40 36.78
N GLU A 126 -10.57 11.50 35.90
CA GLU A 126 -10.73 11.96 34.52
C GLU A 126 -9.74 11.26 33.62
N ARG A 127 -10.17 10.95 32.39
CA ARG A 127 -9.32 10.53 31.28
C ARG A 127 -9.69 11.33 30.04
N VAL A 128 -8.74 12.08 29.50
CA VAL A 128 -8.89 12.86 28.27
C VAL A 128 -8.02 12.27 27.17
N TYR A 129 -8.63 11.87 26.07
CA TYR A 129 -7.97 11.37 24.88
C TYR A 129 -7.55 12.54 23.98
N GLU A 130 -6.27 12.63 23.63
CA GLU A 130 -5.74 13.60 22.67
C GLU A 130 -5.12 12.88 21.48
N LEU A 131 -5.71 13.07 20.29
CA LEU A 131 -5.15 12.59 19.03
C LEU A 131 -3.91 13.42 18.64
N ARG A 132 -2.78 12.76 18.40
CA ARG A 132 -1.52 13.43 17.99
C ARG A 132 -1.20 13.23 16.52
N TYR A 133 -1.57 12.09 15.97
CA TYR A 133 -1.37 11.75 14.56
C TYR A 133 -2.50 10.83 14.12
N LEU A 134 -2.99 11.04 12.90
CA LEU A 134 -4.01 10.21 12.27
C LEU A 134 -3.56 9.93 10.84
N ASP A 135 -3.53 8.66 10.48
CA ASP A 135 -3.28 8.19 9.13
C ASP A 135 -4.49 7.40 8.66
N THR A 136 -5.17 7.97 7.67
CA THR A 136 -6.35 7.38 7.04
C THR A 136 -5.98 6.62 5.75
N THR A 137 -4.70 6.30 5.54
CA THR A 137 -4.28 5.40 4.47
C THR A 137 -4.96 4.05 4.69
N PRO A 138 -5.58 3.46 3.66
CA PRO A 138 -6.25 2.17 3.78
C PRO A 138 -5.34 1.12 4.40
N LEU A 139 -5.85 0.38 5.38
CA LEU A 139 -5.06 -0.61 6.09
C LEU A 139 -4.80 -1.81 5.18
N GLY A 140 -3.52 -2.17 5.02
CA GLY A 140 -3.11 -3.31 4.21
C GLY A 140 -3.45 -4.69 4.81
N GLY A 141 -3.93 -4.75 6.06
CA GLY A 141 -4.28 -5.98 6.78
C GLY A 141 -5.76 -6.10 7.13
N SER A 142 -6.13 -7.25 7.71
CA SER A 142 -7.47 -7.54 8.23
C SER A 142 -7.39 -8.32 9.55
N ALA A 143 -8.47 -8.35 10.32
CA ALA A 143 -8.53 -9.23 11.49
C ALA A 143 -8.54 -10.71 11.06
N PRO A 144 -7.90 -11.62 11.83
CA PRO A 144 -8.05 -13.05 11.62
C PRO A 144 -9.53 -13.44 11.69
N GLY A 145 -9.99 -14.31 10.78
CA GLY A 145 -11.38 -14.75 10.78
C GLY A 145 -12.30 -13.98 9.84
N GLU A 146 -12.02 -12.72 9.53
CA GLU A 146 -12.86 -11.94 8.60
C GLU A 146 -12.72 -12.38 7.14
N ASN A 147 -11.65 -13.14 6.84
CA ASN A 147 -11.47 -13.92 5.60
C ASN A 147 -11.39 -15.44 5.86
N ALA A 148 -11.77 -15.94 7.05
CA ALA A 148 -11.69 -17.37 7.35
C ALA A 148 -13.03 -18.07 7.10
N GLY A 149 -13.21 -18.54 5.86
CA GLY A 149 -13.73 -19.89 5.69
C GLY A 149 -12.74 -20.89 6.31
N PRO A 150 -13.17 -22.09 6.75
CA PRO A 150 -12.36 -22.94 7.60
C PRO A 150 -11.07 -23.38 6.89
N ALA A 151 -9.96 -23.22 7.59
CA ALA A 151 -8.69 -23.83 7.24
C ALA A 151 -8.78 -25.34 7.51
N GLU A 152 -9.18 -26.11 6.50
CA GLU A 152 -8.90 -27.54 6.45
C GLU A 152 -7.63 -27.76 5.63
N HIS A 153 -6.62 -28.36 6.27
CA HIS A 153 -5.52 -29.03 5.57
C HIS A 153 -6.11 -30.02 4.56
N SER A 154 -6.11 -29.63 3.30
CA SER A 154 -6.48 -30.50 2.18
C SER A 154 -5.55 -30.18 1.01
N ALA A 155 -5.11 -31.26 0.37
CA ALA A 155 -4.09 -31.28 -0.65
C ALA A 155 -4.40 -30.33 -1.83
N GLU A 156 -3.33 -29.91 -2.49
CA GLU A 156 -3.27 -29.37 -3.86
C GLU A 156 -4.60 -29.34 -4.63
N GLN A 157 -5.10 -28.13 -4.93
CA GLN A 157 -5.89 -27.77 -6.12
C GLN A 157 -6.08 -26.24 -6.21
N PRO A 158 -6.22 -25.65 -7.42
CA PRO A 158 -5.16 -24.83 -8.00
C PRO A 158 -5.40 -23.32 -7.93
N ALA A 159 -4.37 -22.56 -8.31
CA ALA A 159 -4.22 -21.11 -8.36
C ALA A 159 -5.25 -20.31 -9.22
N GLU A 160 -6.41 -20.88 -9.54
CA GLU A 160 -7.32 -20.36 -10.58
C GLU A 160 -8.23 -19.21 -10.11
N ARG A 161 -8.67 -19.15 -8.84
CA ARG A 161 -9.67 -18.13 -8.41
C ARG A 161 -9.13 -16.72 -8.15
N HIS A 162 -7.82 -16.56 -7.92
CA HIS A 162 -7.20 -15.24 -7.72
C HIS A 162 -6.53 -14.69 -8.99
N THR A 163 -6.22 -15.55 -9.96
CA THR A 163 -5.64 -15.15 -11.25
C THR A 163 -6.66 -14.47 -12.17
N GLU A 164 -7.96 -14.73 -12.04
CA GLU A 164 -9.00 -14.19 -12.93
C GLU A 164 -9.25 -12.68 -12.78
N ARG A 165 -8.97 -12.05 -11.63
CA ARG A 165 -9.37 -10.65 -11.38
C ARG A 165 -8.58 -9.61 -12.21
N HIS A 166 -7.49 -10.03 -12.84
CA HIS A 166 -6.60 -9.16 -13.61
C HIS A 166 -6.31 -9.70 -15.02
N THR A 167 -7.13 -10.63 -15.51
CA THR A 167 -7.09 -11.12 -16.91
C THR A 167 -8.13 -10.45 -17.78
N GLU A 168 -9.27 -10.05 -17.23
CA GLU A 168 -10.33 -9.37 -17.97
C GLU A 168 -10.04 -7.86 -18.15
N PRO A 169 -10.40 -7.28 -19.30
CA PRO A 169 -10.32 -5.83 -19.51
C PRO A 169 -11.11 -5.06 -18.44
N ALA A 170 -10.52 -4.01 -17.86
CA ALA A 170 -11.25 -3.08 -17.02
C ALA A 170 -12.36 -2.35 -17.81
N ALA A 171 -13.37 -1.87 -17.10
CA ALA A 171 -14.48 -1.14 -17.69
C ALA A 171 -14.00 0.13 -18.42
N ALA A 172 -14.70 0.52 -19.50
CA ALA A 172 -14.34 1.69 -20.30
C ALA A 172 -14.22 2.97 -19.45
N GLU A 173 -15.13 3.17 -18.50
CA GLU A 173 -15.09 4.32 -17.59
C GLU A 173 -13.84 4.33 -16.70
N SER A 174 -13.35 3.16 -16.26
CA SER A 174 -12.10 3.07 -15.50
C SER A 174 -10.89 3.47 -16.34
N LEU A 175 -10.86 3.05 -17.61
CA LEU A 175 -9.81 3.47 -18.55
C LEU A 175 -9.83 4.98 -18.78
N GLU A 176 -11.02 5.55 -18.94
CA GLU A 176 -11.20 6.99 -19.14
C GLU A 176 -10.74 7.79 -17.92
N ARG A 177 -11.13 7.38 -16.69
CA ARG A 177 -10.64 8.00 -15.45
C ARG A 177 -9.13 7.93 -15.33
N ALA A 178 -8.53 6.78 -15.60
CA ALA A 178 -7.07 6.63 -15.57
C ALA A 178 -6.39 7.51 -16.61
N ALA A 179 -6.94 7.60 -17.83
CA ALA A 179 -6.39 8.43 -18.89
C ALA A 179 -6.43 9.93 -18.54
N GLU A 180 -7.56 10.41 -18.03
CA GLU A 180 -7.70 11.79 -17.57
C GLU A 180 -6.75 12.12 -16.41
N ALA A 181 -6.64 11.23 -15.43
CA ALA A 181 -5.77 11.43 -14.28
C ALA A 181 -4.28 11.43 -14.66
N LEU A 182 -3.87 10.56 -15.57
CA LEU A 182 -2.52 10.56 -16.14
C LEU A 182 -2.24 11.86 -16.92
N ALA A 183 -3.17 12.28 -17.79
CA ALA A 183 -3.02 13.50 -18.57
C ALA A 183 -2.91 14.74 -17.66
N ALA A 184 -3.71 14.82 -16.60
CA ALA A 184 -3.63 15.89 -15.59
C ALA A 184 -2.28 15.95 -14.86
N ARG A 185 -1.55 14.83 -14.82
CA ARG A 185 -0.20 14.70 -14.24
C ARG A 185 0.93 14.89 -15.28
N GLY A 186 0.59 15.26 -16.51
CA GLY A 186 1.54 15.62 -17.56
C GLY A 186 2.02 14.45 -18.44
N PHE A 187 1.46 13.25 -18.28
CA PHE A 187 1.70 12.17 -19.23
C PHE A 187 0.98 12.47 -20.55
N ALA A 188 1.60 12.11 -21.68
CA ALA A 188 0.86 12.00 -22.94
C ALA A 188 0.08 10.68 -22.90
N VAL A 189 -1.22 10.70 -23.21
CA VAL A 189 -2.07 9.49 -23.10
C VAL A 189 -2.91 9.32 -24.35
N GLU A 190 -2.93 8.11 -24.89
CA GLU A 190 -3.80 7.73 -26.01
C GLU A 190 -4.52 6.42 -25.66
N VAL A 191 -5.84 6.39 -25.82
CA VAL A 191 -6.64 5.17 -25.64
C VAL A 191 -6.86 4.51 -27.00
N LEU A 192 -6.30 3.32 -27.19
CA LEU A 192 -6.28 2.58 -28.44
C LEU A 192 -7.18 1.34 -28.35
N ALA A 193 -7.68 0.86 -29.49
CA ALA A 193 -8.56 -0.30 -29.53
C ALA A 193 -7.84 -1.58 -29.07
N ASP A 194 -6.68 -1.87 -29.66
CA ASP A 194 -6.01 -3.16 -29.55
C ASP A 194 -4.48 -3.07 -29.80
N ALA A 195 -3.82 -4.23 -29.83
CA ALA A 195 -2.39 -4.36 -30.07
C ALA A 195 -1.99 -3.92 -31.48
N ALA A 196 -2.85 -4.11 -32.48
CA ALA A 196 -2.54 -3.71 -33.85
C ALA A 196 -2.50 -2.19 -33.95
N ALA A 197 -3.46 -1.50 -33.32
CA ALA A 197 -3.44 -0.05 -33.19
C ALA A 197 -2.21 0.46 -32.42
N ALA A 198 -1.85 -0.21 -31.32
CA ALA A 198 -0.63 0.12 -30.57
C ALA A 198 0.65 -0.07 -31.40
N ARG A 199 0.74 -1.16 -32.17
CA ARG A 199 1.88 -1.47 -33.05
C ARG A 199 2.05 -0.41 -34.14
N ALA A 200 0.96 -0.04 -34.81
CA ALA A 200 0.96 1.04 -35.78
C ALA A 200 1.41 2.37 -35.15
N ARG A 201 0.84 2.71 -33.98
CA ARG A 201 1.15 3.97 -33.30
C ARG A 201 2.61 4.06 -32.84
N VAL A 202 3.18 2.97 -32.32
CA VAL A 202 4.60 2.93 -31.96
C VAL A 202 5.49 3.14 -33.19
N GLY A 203 5.13 2.59 -34.35
CA GLY A 203 5.85 2.82 -35.61
C GLY A 203 5.85 4.29 -36.06
N GLU A 204 4.89 5.09 -35.63
CA GLU A 204 4.87 6.54 -35.88
C GLU A 204 5.66 7.34 -34.82
N LEU A 205 5.80 6.78 -33.61
CA LEU A 205 6.43 7.45 -32.46
C LEU A 205 7.94 7.20 -32.38
N VAL A 206 8.44 6.13 -33.00
CA VAL A 206 9.84 5.71 -33.00
C VAL A 206 10.42 5.95 -34.39
N ASP A 207 11.47 6.78 -34.47
CA ASP A 207 12.18 7.00 -35.72
C ASP A 207 13.22 5.89 -35.96
N GLU A 208 13.45 5.49 -37.22
CA GLU A 208 14.45 4.47 -37.58
C GLU A 208 15.87 4.77 -37.07
N LYS A 209 16.19 6.05 -36.90
CA LYS A 209 17.49 6.53 -36.39
C LYS A 209 17.63 6.45 -34.87
N ASP A 210 16.55 6.21 -34.13
CA ASP A 210 16.58 6.17 -32.67
C ASP A 210 17.35 4.95 -32.17
N ALA A 211 18.14 5.13 -31.11
CA ALA A 211 18.49 4.02 -30.24
C ALA A 211 17.24 3.65 -29.44
N VAL A 212 16.46 2.70 -29.97
CA VAL A 212 15.28 2.16 -29.31
C VAL A 212 15.64 0.98 -28.42
N TYR A 213 15.18 1.02 -27.18
CA TYR A 213 15.27 -0.09 -26.24
C TYR A 213 13.89 -0.62 -25.89
N ALA A 214 13.52 -1.76 -26.46
CA ALA A 214 12.39 -2.56 -26.02
C ALA A 214 12.86 -3.48 -24.89
N TYR A 215 12.43 -3.24 -23.65
CA TYR A 215 12.77 -4.14 -22.53
C TYR A 215 11.87 -5.38 -22.50
N SER A 216 12.36 -6.47 -21.91
CA SER A 216 11.62 -7.74 -21.82
C SER A 216 10.22 -7.55 -21.19
N SER A 217 9.18 -7.91 -21.94
CA SER A 217 7.79 -7.74 -21.51
C SER A 217 6.87 -8.65 -22.32
N GLU A 218 5.98 -9.37 -21.64
CA GLU A 218 4.96 -10.20 -22.31
C GLU A 218 3.97 -9.37 -23.11
N THR A 219 3.65 -8.15 -22.68
CA THR A 219 2.79 -7.24 -23.47
C THR A 219 3.46 -6.88 -24.81
N LEU A 220 4.77 -6.62 -24.82
CA LEU A 220 5.50 -6.36 -26.08
C LEU A 220 5.63 -7.61 -26.94
N ARG A 221 5.90 -8.77 -26.33
CA ARG A 221 5.97 -10.05 -27.05
C ARG A 221 4.64 -10.40 -27.72
N LEU A 222 3.53 -10.32 -26.98
CA LEU A 222 2.20 -10.66 -27.46
C LEU A 222 1.65 -9.65 -28.48
N SER A 223 2.07 -8.39 -28.43
CA SER A 223 1.69 -7.38 -29.42
C SER A 223 2.52 -7.43 -30.71
N GLY A 224 3.63 -8.19 -30.71
CA GLY A 224 4.61 -8.24 -31.80
C GLY A 224 5.57 -7.04 -31.82
N LEU A 225 5.46 -6.13 -30.85
CA LEU A 225 6.33 -4.95 -30.75
C LEU A 225 7.79 -5.32 -30.43
N ASP A 226 8.01 -6.41 -29.69
CA ASP A 226 9.37 -6.85 -29.36
C ASP A 226 10.17 -7.26 -30.60
N GLU A 227 9.52 -7.97 -31.54
CA GLU A 227 10.11 -8.34 -32.83
C GLU A 227 10.28 -7.12 -33.73
N ASP A 228 9.23 -6.28 -33.84
CA ASP A 228 9.23 -5.08 -34.66
C ASP A 228 10.34 -4.09 -34.36
N LEU A 229 10.67 -3.93 -33.08
CA LEU A 229 11.68 -2.99 -32.59
C LEU A 229 13.09 -3.61 -32.54
N ALA A 230 13.20 -4.91 -32.80
CA ALA A 230 14.45 -5.64 -32.98
C ALA A 230 14.82 -5.84 -34.46
N ASP A 231 13.91 -5.50 -35.39
CA ASP A 231 14.09 -5.61 -36.83
C ASP A 231 15.25 -4.73 -37.36
N ASP A 232 15.90 -5.19 -38.44
CA ASP A 232 17.04 -4.53 -39.07
C ASP A 232 16.75 -3.10 -39.55
N ARG A 233 15.47 -2.72 -39.73
CA ARG A 233 15.07 -1.32 -40.00
C ARG A 233 15.48 -0.35 -38.88
N TYR A 234 15.70 -0.84 -37.66
CA TYR A 234 16.22 -0.07 -36.53
C TYR A 234 17.69 -0.43 -36.28
N PRO A 235 18.66 0.10 -37.06
CA PRO A 235 20.08 -0.28 -36.94
C PRO A 235 20.70 0.06 -35.58
N ARG A 236 20.04 0.91 -34.78
CA ARG A 236 20.45 1.29 -33.43
C ARG A 236 19.65 0.60 -32.32
N ALA A 237 18.81 -0.37 -32.63
CA ALA A 237 18.07 -1.15 -31.64
C ALA A 237 19.01 -1.71 -30.57
N VAL A 238 18.71 -1.42 -29.31
CA VAL A 238 19.59 -1.73 -28.18
C VAL A 238 19.61 -3.22 -27.86
N LYS A 239 18.43 -3.87 -27.89
CA LYS A 239 18.28 -5.27 -27.47
C LYS A 239 19.09 -6.25 -28.33
N PRO A 240 19.03 -6.24 -29.69
CA PRO A 240 19.86 -7.13 -30.52
C PRO A 240 21.36 -6.96 -30.26
N ARG A 241 21.82 -5.71 -30.11
CA ARG A 241 23.23 -5.39 -29.85
C ARG A 241 23.70 -5.97 -28.52
N VAL A 242 22.95 -5.70 -27.44
CA VAL A 242 23.29 -6.20 -26.09
C VAL A 242 23.27 -7.72 -26.00
N LEU A 243 22.43 -8.41 -26.79
CA LEU A 243 22.39 -9.87 -26.83
C LEU A 243 23.65 -10.51 -27.45
N THR A 244 24.38 -9.78 -28.29
CA THR A 244 25.64 -10.25 -28.89
C THR A 244 26.90 -9.91 -28.08
N MET A 245 26.76 -9.07 -27.05
CA MET A 245 27.89 -8.61 -26.24
C MET A 245 28.23 -9.61 -25.13
N ASP A 246 29.52 -9.68 -24.79
CA ASP A 246 30.02 -10.52 -23.70
C ASP A 246 29.69 -9.91 -22.33
N ARG A 247 29.08 -10.71 -21.45
CA ARG A 247 28.54 -10.23 -20.17
C ARG A 247 29.63 -9.93 -19.13
N GLU A 248 30.79 -10.57 -19.23
CA GLU A 248 31.88 -10.39 -18.26
C GLU A 248 32.79 -9.21 -18.65
N THR A 249 33.16 -9.13 -19.91
CA THR A 249 34.13 -8.16 -20.42
C THR A 249 33.51 -6.86 -20.91
N GLU A 250 32.24 -6.86 -21.33
CA GLU A 250 31.55 -5.68 -21.87
C GLU A 250 30.42 -5.17 -20.97
N ALA A 251 30.39 -5.59 -19.69
CA ALA A 251 29.33 -5.26 -18.73
C ALA A 251 29.02 -3.76 -18.64
N ASP A 252 30.05 -2.89 -18.67
CA ASP A 252 29.85 -1.45 -18.61
C ASP A 252 29.20 -0.89 -19.88
N GLY A 253 29.61 -1.39 -21.05
CA GLY A 253 29.01 -1.02 -22.33
C GLY A 253 27.53 -1.42 -22.39
N ILE A 254 27.20 -2.61 -21.90
CA ILE A 254 25.81 -3.06 -21.76
C ILE A 254 25.02 -2.11 -20.85
N ARG A 255 25.57 -1.79 -19.67
CA ARG A 255 24.91 -0.88 -18.71
C ARG A 255 24.65 0.50 -19.31
N GLN A 256 25.59 1.05 -20.08
CA GLN A 256 25.45 2.34 -20.75
C GLN A 256 24.37 2.28 -21.84
N LEU A 257 24.39 1.26 -22.70
CA LEU A 257 23.41 1.09 -23.78
C LEU A 257 21.97 0.96 -23.26
N LEU A 258 21.78 0.18 -22.20
CA LEU A 258 20.47 0.00 -21.57
C LEU A 258 20.02 1.25 -20.79
N GLY A 259 20.97 2.07 -20.33
CA GLY A 259 20.71 3.15 -19.41
C GLY A 259 20.18 4.43 -20.04
N THR A 260 20.69 4.79 -21.22
CA THR A 260 20.37 6.07 -21.88
C THR A 260 20.06 5.92 -23.37
N PRO A 261 19.09 5.07 -23.77
CA PRO A 261 18.60 5.02 -25.15
C PRO A 261 17.86 6.32 -25.51
N ASP A 262 17.64 6.59 -26.80
CA ASP A 262 16.81 7.75 -27.18
C ASP A 262 15.34 7.51 -26.82
N VAL A 263 14.88 6.28 -27.02
CA VAL A 263 13.51 5.83 -26.74
C VAL A 263 13.55 4.51 -25.99
N VAL A 264 12.81 4.41 -24.90
CA VAL A 264 12.53 3.13 -24.24
C VAL A 264 11.06 2.79 -24.42
N VAL A 265 10.79 1.55 -24.82
CA VAL A 265 9.45 1.02 -25.02
C VAL A 265 9.25 -0.19 -24.12
N GLY A 266 8.09 -0.27 -23.48
CA GLY A 266 7.74 -1.46 -22.73
C GLY A 266 6.36 -1.40 -22.12
N SER A 267 6.13 -2.20 -21.09
CA SER A 267 4.87 -2.25 -20.36
C SER A 267 5.11 -2.05 -18.86
N VAL A 268 4.02 -1.78 -18.16
CA VAL A 268 3.99 -1.55 -16.73
C VAL A 268 3.24 -2.68 -16.04
N VAL A 269 3.36 -2.75 -14.72
CA VAL A 269 2.60 -3.69 -13.88
C VAL A 269 1.19 -3.16 -13.70
N ALA A 270 1.02 -1.88 -13.42
CA ALA A 270 -0.30 -1.32 -13.22
C ALA A 270 -0.35 0.17 -13.52
N VAL A 271 -1.54 0.66 -13.84
CA VAL A 271 -1.89 2.08 -13.88
C VAL A 271 -3.06 2.30 -12.94
N THR A 272 -2.98 3.27 -12.05
CA THR A 272 -4.08 3.59 -11.15
C THR A 272 -5.08 4.53 -11.82
N GLU A 273 -6.35 4.43 -11.46
CA GLU A 273 -7.38 5.42 -11.85
C GLU A 273 -7.06 6.83 -11.34
N THR A 274 -6.17 6.94 -10.35
CA THR A 274 -5.67 8.21 -9.81
C THR A 274 -4.42 8.75 -10.53
N GLY A 275 -3.95 8.09 -11.58
CA GLY A 275 -2.90 8.57 -12.48
C GLY A 275 -1.46 8.25 -12.07
N SER A 276 -1.24 7.14 -11.35
CA SER A 276 0.09 6.62 -11.04
C SER A 276 0.42 5.39 -11.91
N VAL A 277 1.66 5.29 -12.37
CA VAL A 277 2.17 4.14 -13.13
C VAL A 277 3.14 3.33 -12.26
N VAL A 278 2.97 2.02 -12.19
CA VAL A 278 3.77 1.13 -11.32
C VAL A 278 4.62 0.18 -12.16
N LEU A 279 5.93 0.19 -11.91
CA LEU A 279 6.90 -0.71 -12.51
C LEU A 279 7.62 -1.52 -11.43
N ALA A 280 7.86 -2.80 -11.70
CA ALA A 280 8.67 -3.67 -10.85
C ALA A 280 9.80 -4.29 -11.68
N SER A 281 10.92 -4.60 -11.02
CA SER A 281 12.06 -5.26 -11.66
C SER A 281 12.82 -6.17 -10.72
N GLY A 282 13.18 -7.36 -11.20
CA GLY A 282 14.17 -8.23 -10.57
C GLY A 282 15.62 -7.83 -10.87
N SER A 283 15.93 -7.50 -12.13
CA SER A 283 17.31 -7.16 -12.53
C SER A 283 17.66 -5.67 -12.40
N GLY A 284 16.65 -4.80 -12.33
CA GLY A 284 16.80 -3.35 -12.38
C GLY A 284 17.13 -2.78 -13.76
N SER A 285 17.43 -3.62 -14.76
CA SER A 285 18.04 -3.18 -16.04
C SER A 285 17.19 -2.22 -16.88
N GLN A 286 15.86 -2.25 -16.76
CA GLN A 286 14.95 -1.33 -17.46
C GLN A 286 14.72 0.00 -16.73
N LEU A 287 15.09 0.09 -15.46
CA LEU A 287 14.76 1.25 -14.62
C LEU A 287 15.55 2.51 -15.00
N PRO A 288 16.87 2.48 -15.28
CA PRO A 288 17.60 3.70 -15.61
C PRO A 288 17.04 4.43 -16.83
N ALA A 289 16.73 3.69 -17.91
CA ALA A 289 16.11 4.28 -19.10
C ALA A 289 14.73 4.88 -18.80
N THR A 290 13.88 4.14 -18.08
CA THR A 290 12.50 4.56 -17.80
C THR A 290 12.39 5.70 -16.76
N THR A 291 13.38 5.84 -15.87
CA THR A 291 13.36 6.83 -14.77
C THR A 291 14.03 8.17 -15.10
N GLY A 292 14.45 8.39 -16.35
CA GLY A 292 15.03 9.65 -16.78
C GLY A 292 16.20 9.51 -17.76
N GLY A 293 16.70 8.30 -17.97
CA GLY A 293 17.82 8.05 -18.88
C GLY A 293 17.44 8.18 -20.35
N ALA A 294 16.22 7.77 -20.72
CA ALA A 294 15.72 7.92 -22.08
C ALA A 294 15.05 9.29 -22.30
N ALA A 295 15.20 9.86 -23.49
CA ALA A 295 14.52 11.11 -23.84
C ALA A 295 12.99 10.92 -23.99
N ARG A 296 12.58 9.72 -24.43
CA ARG A 296 11.18 9.32 -24.56
C ARG A 296 10.95 7.94 -23.92
N VAL A 297 9.86 7.84 -23.17
CA VAL A 297 9.36 6.59 -22.59
C VAL A 297 7.99 6.31 -23.18
N ILE A 298 7.79 5.13 -23.74
CA ILE A 298 6.49 4.71 -24.30
C ILE A 298 6.05 3.43 -23.59
N TRP A 299 4.93 3.52 -22.88
CA TRP A 299 4.34 2.38 -22.20
C TRP A 299 3.09 1.88 -22.91
N ILE A 300 3.07 0.58 -23.19
CA ILE A 300 1.94 -0.16 -23.77
C ILE A 300 1.23 -0.85 -22.61
N VAL A 301 -0.03 -0.51 -22.37
CA VAL A 301 -0.73 -0.92 -21.16
C VAL A 301 -2.11 -1.49 -21.52
N GLY A 302 -2.31 -2.78 -21.25
CA GLY A 302 -3.63 -3.40 -21.41
C GLY A 302 -4.65 -2.95 -20.37
N ALA A 303 -5.93 -2.99 -20.72
CA ALA A 303 -7.04 -2.56 -19.87
C ALA A 303 -7.06 -3.24 -18.49
N GLN A 304 -6.70 -4.53 -18.42
CA GLN A 304 -6.66 -5.33 -17.19
C GLN A 304 -5.59 -4.87 -16.18
N LYS A 305 -4.70 -3.96 -16.60
CA LYS A 305 -3.68 -3.34 -15.76
C LYS A 305 -4.15 -2.05 -15.09
N VAL A 306 -5.34 -1.54 -15.46
CA VAL A 306 -5.96 -0.39 -14.81
C VAL A 306 -6.60 -0.86 -13.50
N VAL A 307 -6.22 -0.23 -12.40
CA VAL A 307 -6.68 -0.57 -11.05
C VAL A 307 -7.12 0.69 -10.29
N PRO A 308 -7.98 0.58 -9.26
CA PRO A 308 -8.50 1.76 -8.58
C PRO A 308 -7.42 2.67 -7.96
N ASP A 309 -6.42 2.07 -7.30
CA ASP A 309 -5.45 2.80 -6.48
C ASP A 309 -4.09 2.09 -6.37
N LEU A 310 -3.13 2.73 -5.70
CA LEU A 310 -1.79 2.19 -5.52
C LEU A 310 -1.77 0.89 -4.68
N PRO A 311 -2.53 0.76 -3.58
CA PRO A 311 -2.68 -0.53 -2.89
C PRO A 311 -3.16 -1.67 -3.80
N ALA A 312 -4.15 -1.42 -4.67
CA ALA A 312 -4.61 -2.40 -5.65
C ALA A 312 -3.52 -2.73 -6.69
N ALA A 313 -2.71 -1.75 -7.09
CA ALA A 313 -1.57 -1.97 -7.97
C ALA A 313 -0.50 -2.89 -7.34
N LEU A 314 -0.21 -2.70 -6.06
CA LEU A 314 0.75 -3.55 -5.33
C LEU A 314 0.22 -4.95 -5.09
N ARG A 315 -1.08 -5.11 -4.80
CA ARG A 315 -1.71 -6.45 -4.75
C ARG A 315 -1.64 -7.13 -6.11
N ARG A 316 -1.98 -6.42 -7.20
CA ARG A 316 -1.85 -6.96 -8.57
C ARG A 316 -0.41 -7.39 -8.88
N LEU A 317 0.59 -6.63 -8.42
CA LEU A 317 1.99 -7.00 -8.57
C LEU A 317 2.29 -8.34 -7.90
N GLU A 318 2.01 -8.47 -6.60
CA GLU A 318 2.37 -9.64 -5.79
C GLU A 318 1.52 -10.88 -6.12
N GLU A 319 0.21 -10.69 -6.29
CA GLU A 319 -0.75 -11.79 -6.38
C GLU A 319 -1.00 -12.26 -7.82
N HIS A 320 -0.63 -11.46 -8.83
CA HIS A 320 -0.93 -11.76 -10.23
C HIS A 320 0.29 -11.66 -11.16
N ALA A 321 0.95 -10.50 -11.23
CA ALA A 321 2.05 -10.32 -12.19
C ALA A 321 3.32 -11.10 -11.79
N LEU A 322 3.71 -11.09 -10.51
CA LEU A 322 4.92 -11.78 -10.03
C LEU A 322 4.85 -13.30 -10.18
N PRO A 323 3.74 -14.00 -9.84
CA PRO A 323 3.63 -15.44 -10.08
C PRO A 323 3.77 -15.81 -11.56
N LEU A 324 3.07 -15.11 -12.45
CA LEU A 324 3.14 -15.34 -13.91
C LEU A 324 4.53 -15.04 -14.47
N GLU A 325 5.16 -13.96 -14.00
CA GLU A 325 6.54 -13.65 -14.38
C GLU A 325 7.53 -14.68 -13.82
N SER A 326 7.29 -15.21 -12.63
CA SER A 326 8.14 -16.26 -12.04
C SER A 326 8.05 -17.56 -12.82
N GLU A 327 6.85 -17.97 -13.24
CA GLU A 327 6.68 -19.12 -14.14
C GLU A 327 7.46 -18.91 -15.46
N ARG A 328 7.38 -17.70 -16.03
CA ARG A 328 8.09 -17.35 -17.26
C ARG A 328 9.61 -17.37 -17.07
N THR A 329 10.14 -16.78 -16.00
CA THR A 329 11.59 -16.74 -15.75
C THR A 329 12.13 -18.10 -15.33
N GLU A 330 11.36 -18.91 -14.61
CA GLU A 330 11.73 -20.28 -14.28
C GLU A 330 11.87 -21.10 -15.56
N ALA A 331 10.89 -21.00 -16.47
CA ALA A 331 10.93 -21.69 -17.76
C ALA A 331 12.09 -21.21 -18.66
N ALA A 332 12.40 -19.91 -18.65
CA ALA A 332 13.42 -19.32 -19.52
C ALA A 332 14.85 -19.42 -18.96
N TYR A 333 15.01 -19.34 -17.64
CA TYR A 333 16.30 -19.14 -16.97
C TYR A 333 16.55 -20.10 -15.79
N GLY A 334 15.57 -20.92 -15.40
CA GLY A 334 15.68 -21.86 -14.27
C GLY A 334 15.70 -21.20 -12.90
N VAL A 335 15.24 -19.95 -12.79
CA VAL A 335 15.11 -19.23 -11.52
C VAL A 335 13.83 -18.39 -11.49
N PRO A 336 13.17 -18.26 -10.32
CA PRO A 336 11.93 -17.52 -10.21
C PRO A 336 12.22 -16.02 -10.26
N SER A 337 11.20 -15.24 -10.58
CA SER A 337 11.31 -13.79 -10.60
C SER A 337 11.25 -13.22 -9.19
N ALA A 338 11.65 -11.96 -9.06
CA ALA A 338 11.64 -11.25 -7.78
C ALA A 338 11.34 -9.77 -8.00
N VAL A 339 10.70 -9.14 -7.02
CA VAL A 339 10.52 -7.68 -6.96
C VAL A 339 11.69 -7.09 -6.16
N ASN A 340 12.86 -7.00 -6.79
CA ASN A 340 14.04 -6.41 -6.14
C ASN A 340 13.98 -4.89 -6.11
N GLN A 341 13.29 -4.28 -7.09
CA GLN A 341 13.09 -2.83 -7.18
C GLN A 341 11.67 -2.52 -7.66
N LEU A 342 11.08 -1.48 -7.08
CA LEU A 342 9.76 -0.98 -7.41
C LEU A 342 9.84 0.54 -7.63
N VAL A 343 9.21 1.03 -8.70
CA VAL A 343 9.11 2.45 -9.01
C VAL A 343 7.66 2.83 -9.25
N VAL A 344 7.23 3.91 -8.62
CA VAL A 344 5.92 4.54 -8.84
C VAL A 344 6.14 5.90 -9.51
N PHE A 345 5.64 6.04 -10.74
CA PHE A 345 5.67 7.29 -11.47
C PHE A 345 4.37 8.06 -11.22
N ASN A 346 4.51 9.23 -10.60
CA ASN A 346 3.40 10.15 -10.37
C ASN A 346 3.31 11.27 -11.41
N ALA A 347 4.39 11.51 -12.15
CA ALA A 347 4.52 12.45 -13.26
C ALA A 347 5.77 12.08 -14.09
N PRO A 348 5.87 12.50 -15.36
CA PRO A 348 7.11 12.40 -16.13
C PRO A 348 8.24 13.23 -15.50
N THR A 349 9.49 12.90 -15.82
CA THR A 349 10.63 13.72 -15.40
C THR A 349 10.73 14.98 -16.25
N ARG A 350 11.51 15.96 -15.79
CA ARG A 350 11.79 17.18 -16.56
C ARG A 350 12.46 16.89 -17.92
N PHE A 351 13.21 15.79 -18.02
CA PHE A 351 14.08 15.49 -19.16
C PHE A 351 13.47 14.45 -20.11
N SER A 352 12.49 13.67 -19.64
CA SER A 352 11.90 12.56 -20.38
C SER A 352 10.41 12.79 -20.60
N ARG A 353 9.97 12.75 -21.86
CA ARG A 353 8.54 12.68 -22.17
C ARG A 353 8.06 11.25 -21.96
N ALA A 354 6.94 11.08 -21.27
CA ALA A 354 6.33 9.77 -21.07
C ALA A 354 4.97 9.70 -21.75
N THR A 355 4.82 8.74 -22.66
CA THR A 355 3.59 8.42 -23.39
C THR A 355 3.03 7.11 -22.87
N VAL A 356 1.75 7.10 -22.50
CA VAL A 356 1.00 5.90 -22.11
C VAL A 356 -0.02 5.59 -23.22
N LEU A 357 0.19 4.48 -23.91
CA LEU A 357 -0.78 3.92 -24.84
C LEU A 357 -1.63 2.90 -24.05
N LEU A 358 -2.85 3.30 -23.68
CA LEU A 358 -3.82 2.45 -22.96
C LEU A 358 -4.66 1.68 -23.98
N LEU A 359 -4.65 0.36 -23.92
CA LEU A 359 -5.38 -0.48 -24.85
C LEU A 359 -6.69 -0.92 -24.21
N ARG A 360 -7.80 -0.87 -24.96
CA ARG A 360 -9.11 -1.38 -24.50
C ARG A 360 -9.12 -2.90 -24.34
N GLN A 361 -8.25 -3.61 -25.05
CA GLN A 361 -8.05 -5.05 -24.87
C GLN A 361 -7.18 -5.36 -23.64
N ALA A 362 -7.35 -6.57 -23.09
CA ALA A 362 -6.39 -7.13 -22.14
C ALA A 362 -5.18 -7.71 -22.89
N ILE A 363 -3.97 -7.44 -22.40
CA ILE A 363 -2.74 -8.00 -23.00
C ILE A 363 -1.56 -8.05 -22.02
N GLY A 364 -0.88 -9.21 -21.99
CA GLY A 364 0.20 -9.51 -21.05
C GLY A 364 -0.28 -9.50 -19.59
N TYR A 365 0.66 -9.37 -18.67
CA TYR A 365 0.38 -9.25 -17.24
C TYR A 365 1.27 -8.20 -16.60
#